data_AF-A0A822FPN3-F1
#
_entry.id   AF-A0A822FPN3-F1
#
_cell.length_a   1.000
_cell.length_b   1.000
_cell.length_c   1.000
_cell.angle_alpha   90.00
_cell.angle_beta   90.00
_cell.angle_gamma   90.00
#
_symmetry.space_group_name_H-M   'P 1'
#
loop_
_entity.id
_entity.type
_entity.pdbx_description
1 polymer ?
#
loop_
_entity_poly.entity_id
_entity_poly.type
_entity_poly.pdbx_seq_one_letter_code
_entity_poly.pdbx_strand_id
1 'polypeptide(L)' 'MDSLVVTPISQAQAKQRMGRARRTGPGKAYRLYTERAYRDEMLSTNVPE' A
#
# COMPACT_ATOMS: atom_id res chain seq x y z
N MET A 1 -5.36 -25.15 2.81
CA MET A 1 -6.42 -24.70 3.73
C MET A 1 -6.38 -23.19 3.68
N ASP A 2 -7.40 -22.55 3.13
CA ASP A 2 -7.39 -21.11 2.90
C ASP A 2 -7.95 -20.38 4.13
N SER A 3 -7.36 -19.24 4.49
CA SER A 3 -7.73 -18.51 5.71
C SER A 3 -7.61 -17.01 5.50
N LEU A 4 -8.64 -16.25 5.89
CA LEU A 4 -8.57 -14.79 5.87
C LEU A 4 -7.64 -14.30 6.98
N VAL A 5 -6.47 -13.81 6.58
CA VAL A 5 -5.49 -13.18 7.46
C VAL A 5 -5.22 -11.75 7.00
N VAL A 6 -5.00 -10.85 7.96
CA VAL A 6 -4.57 -9.48 7.65
C VAL A 6 -3.11 -9.53 7.24
N THR A 7 -2.83 -9.07 6.02
CA THR A 7 -1.47 -9.00 5.48
C THR A 7 -1.08 -7.53 5.24
N PRO A 8 0.22 -7.20 5.34
CA PRO A 8 0.72 -5.90 4.94
C PRO A 8 0.48 -5.69 3.43
N ILE A 9 0.22 -4.44 3.05
CA ILE A 9 0.02 -4.07 1.64
C ILE A 9 1.34 -4.02 0.88
N SER A 10 1.29 -4.26 -0.43
CA SER A 10 2.43 -4.01 -1.31
C SER A 10 2.65 -2.51 -1.54
N GLN A 11 3.86 -2.14 -1.97
CA GLN A 11 4.20 -0.80 -2.41
C GLN A 11 3.31 -0.37 -3.60
N ALA A 12 3.01 -1.28 -4.52
CA ALA A 12 2.07 -1.05 -5.63
C ALA A 12 0.66 -0.69 -5.12
N GLN A 13 0.12 -1.42 -4.15
CA GLN A 13 -1.17 -1.10 -3.52
C GLN A 13 -1.13 0.25 -2.79
N ALA A 14 -0.06 0.55 -2.06
CA ALA A 14 0.11 1.83 -1.38
C ALA A 14 0.13 3.01 -2.37
N LYS A 15 0.73 2.84 -3.55
CA LYS A 15 0.72 3.84 -4.64
C LYS A 15 -0.68 4.02 -5.22
N GLN A 16 -1.40 2.93 -5.48
CA GLN A 16 -2.79 2.99 -5.96
C GLN A 16 -3.70 3.71 -4.96
N ARG A 17 -3.57 3.45 -3.65
CA ARG A 17 -4.32 4.14 -2.59
C ARG A 17 -4.04 5.64 -2.58
N MET A 18 -2.77 6.04 -2.69
CA MET A 18 -2.38 7.45 -2.81
C MET A 18 -3.01 8.09 -4.06
N GLY A 19 -2.99 7.40 -5.20
CA GLY A 19 -3.58 7.89 -6.45
C GLY A 19 -5.08 8.19 -6.34
N ARG A 20 -5.83 7.46 -5.51
CA ARG A 20 -7.26 7.72 -5.26
C ARG A 20 -7.51 9.07 -4.60
N ALA A 21 -6.57 9.56 -3.78
CA ALA A 21 -6.70 10.86 -3.11
C ALA A 21 -6.57 12.05 -4.07
N ARG A 22 -6.02 11.86 -5.28
CA ARG A 22 -5.69 12.94 -6.24
C ARG A 22 -6.45 12.86 -7.57
N ARG A 23 -7.70 12.36 -7.58
CA ARG A 23 -8.46 12.16 -8.83
C ARG A 23 -8.81 13.45 -9.58
N THR A 24 -9.23 14.50 -8.86
CA THR A 24 -9.79 15.72 -9.48
C THR A 24 -8.91 16.96 -9.23
N GLY A 25 -7.98 16.88 -8.28
CA GLY A 25 -7.11 17.99 -7.89
C GLY A 25 -6.04 17.52 -6.91
N PRO A 26 -5.19 18.42 -6.39
CA PRO A 26 -4.18 18.08 -5.38
C PRO A 26 -4.78 17.35 -4.17
N GLY A 27 -4.12 16.29 -3.75
CA GLY A 27 -4.59 15.38 -2.70
C GLY A 27 -3.46 15.04 -1.76
N LYS A 28 -3.81 14.71 -0.51
CA LYS A 28 -2.87 14.25 0.52
C LYS A 28 -3.25 12.84 0.95
N ALA A 29 -2.25 11.99 1.16
CA ALA A 29 -2.43 10.66 1.70
C ALA A 29 -1.53 10.52 2.94
N TYR A 30 -2.14 10.30 4.10
CA TYR A 30 -1.43 10.08 5.35
C TYR A 30 -1.19 8.59 5.55
N ARG A 31 0.07 8.22 5.73
CA ARG A 31 0.51 6.85 5.95
C ARG A 31 0.85 6.70 7.43
N LEU A 32 0.21 5.77 8.12
CA LEU A 32 0.44 5.49 9.55
C LEU A 32 1.62 4.52 9.76
N TYR A 33 2.59 4.54 8.85
CA TYR A 33 3.80 3.73 8.88
C TYR A 33 4.98 4.58 8.45
N THR A 34 6.17 4.17 8.88
CA THR A 34 7.41 4.90 8.58
C THR A 34 7.82 4.72 7.12
N GLU A 35 8.64 5.64 6.61
CA GLU A 35 9.22 5.49 5.29
C GLU A 35 10.11 4.24 5.18
N ARG A 36 10.79 3.87 6.27
CA ARG A 36 11.59 2.65 6.36
C ARG A 36 10.73 1.40 6.14
N ALA A 37 9.61 1.29 6.86
CA ALA A 37 8.70 0.16 6.69
C ALA A 37 8.19 0.04 5.24
N TYR A 38 7.92 1.16 4.58
CA TYR A 38 7.53 1.15 3.17
C TYR A 38 8.63 0.63 2.22
N ARG A 39 9.90 0.97 2.49
CA ARG A 39 11.03 0.62 1.62
C ARG A 39 11.55 -0.79 1.87
N ASP A 40 11.64 -1.18 3.14
CA ASP A 40 12.38 -2.36 3.58
C ASP A 40 11.46 -3.53 3.94
N GLU A 41 10.23 -3.26 4.40
CA GLU A 41 9.32 -4.30 4.93
C GLU A 41 8.18 -4.66 3.97
N MET A 42 7.79 -3.75 3.06
CA MET A 42 6.70 -3.97 2.10
C MET A 42 7.20 -4.57 0.78
N LEU A 43 6.50 -5.60 0.30
CA LEU A 43 6.71 -6.18 -1.03
C LEU A 43 6.48 -5.13 -2.13
N SER A 44 7.26 -5.20 -3.21
CA SER A 44 7.12 -4.27 -4.34
C SER A 44 5.76 -4.41 -5.04
N THR A 45 5.34 -5.65 -5.28
CA THR A 45 4.06 -6.05 -5.90
C THR A 45 3.35 -7.09 -5.04
N ASN A 46 2.07 -7.34 -5.33
CA ASN A 46 1.34 -8.42 -4.69
C ASN A 46 1.84 -9.79 -5.15
N VAL A 47 1.77 -10.77 -4.26
CA VAL A 47 1.91 -12.18 -4.62
C VAL A 47 0.68 -12.57 -5.44
N PRO A 48 0.84 -13.25 -6.59
CA PRO A 48 -0.29 -13.80 -7.33
C PRO A 48 -1.13 -14.75 -6.45
N GLU A 49 -2.43 -14.78 -6.69
CA GLU A 49 -3.33 -15.81 -6.12
C GLU A 49 -3.08 -17.18 -6.74
#